data_AF-A0A9D2UAH2-F1
#
_entry.id   AF-A0A9D2UAH2-F1
#
_cell.length_a   1.000
_cell.length_b   1.000
_cell.length_c   1.000
_cell.angle_alpha   90.00
_cell.angle_beta   90.00
_cell.angle_gamma   90.00
#
_symmetry.space_group_name_H-M   'P 1'
#
loop_
_entity.id
_entity.type
_entity.pdbx_description
1 polymer ?
#
loop_
_entity_poly.entity_id
_entity_poly.type
_entity_poly.pdbx_seq_one_letter_code
_entity_poly.pdbx_strand_id
1 'polypeptide(L)' 'MTLSPYGDNPIAQRKAAVRKHSKAIQITAGVGGGLIVLGALTGAGMGFIITVLVISLIVAGYNGWQINKIINQKDNW' A
#
# COMPACT_ATOMS: atom_id res chain seq x y z
N MET A 1 0.19 23.09 -19.15
CA MET A 1 -0.65 23.16 -17.93
C MET A 1 -0.71 21.77 -17.34
N THR A 2 -0.09 21.56 -16.18
CA THR A 2 -0.17 20.27 -15.48
C THR A 2 -1.57 20.17 -14.88
N LEU A 3 -2.40 19.28 -15.43
CA LEU A 3 -3.71 18.93 -14.85
C LEU A 3 -3.47 18.06 -13.61
N SER A 4 -2.86 18.63 -12.58
CA SER A 4 -2.91 18.02 -11.25
C SER A 4 -4.31 18.35 -10.71
N PRO A 5 -5.21 17.38 -10.50
CA PRO A 5 -6.58 17.64 -10.06
C PRO A 5 -6.67 18.28 -8.66
N TYR A 6 -5.53 18.53 -8.01
CA TYR A 6 -5.42 19.04 -6.65
C TYR A 6 -4.89 20.48 -6.55
N GLY A 7 -4.51 21.13 -7.65
CA GLY A 7 -3.95 22.50 -7.66
C GLY A 7 -2.70 22.67 -6.78
N ASP A 8 -2.32 23.92 -6.49
CA ASP A 8 -1.20 24.28 -5.61
C ASP A 8 -1.50 24.06 -4.11
N ASN A 9 -2.59 23.34 -3.75
CA ASN A 9 -2.94 23.09 -2.36
C ASN A 9 -2.15 21.91 -1.77
N PRO A 10 -1.22 22.16 -0.83
CA PRO A 10 -0.33 21.11 -0.29
C PRO A 10 -1.07 20.09 0.58
N ILE A 11 -2.20 20.45 1.20
CA ILE A 11 -3.00 19.53 2.03
C ILE A 11 -3.73 18.52 1.14
N ALA A 12 -4.25 19.01 0.01
CA ALA A 12 -5.04 18.20 -0.89
C ALA A 12 -4.16 17.15 -1.62
N GLN A 13 -2.93 17.53 -1.99
CA GLN A 13 -1.91 16.60 -2.49
C GLN A 13 -1.54 15.52 -1.44
N ARG A 14 -1.37 15.88 -0.17
CA ARG A 14 -1.09 14.93 0.91
C ARG A 14 -2.22 13.93 1.14
N LYS A 15 -3.47 14.39 1.14
CA LYS A 15 -4.64 13.49 1.19
C LYS A 15 -4.69 12.54 -0.01
N ALA A 16 -4.35 13.01 -1.20
CA ALA A 16 -4.25 12.16 -2.39
C ALA A 16 -3.17 11.08 -2.25
N ALA A 17 -2.00 11.44 -1.71
CA ALA A 17 -0.90 10.53 -1.46
C ALA A 17 -1.27 9.44 -0.43
N VAL A 18 -1.91 9.81 0.69
CA VAL A 18 -2.41 8.83 1.68
C VAL A 18 -3.37 7.84 1.01
N ARG A 19 -4.35 8.33 0.23
CA ARG A 19 -5.29 7.45 -0.48
C ARG A 19 -4.59 6.50 -1.45
N LYS A 20 -3.55 6.96 -2.15
CA LYS A 20 -2.77 6.12 -3.06
C LYS A 20 -2.10 4.97 -2.30
N HIS A 21 -1.43 5.26 -1.19
CA HIS A 21 -0.78 4.25 -0.36
C HIS A 21 -1.80 3.31 0.32
N SER A 22 -2.95 3.82 0.78
CA SER A 22 -4.02 2.98 1.33
C SER A 22 -4.60 2.02 0.30
N LYS A 23 -4.81 2.49 -0.94
CA LYS A 23 -5.23 1.61 -2.05
C LYS A 23 -4.17 0.54 -2.35
N ALA A 24 -2.89 0.91 -2.34
CA ALA A 24 -1.81 -0.05 -2.53
C ALA A 24 -1.81 -1.15 -1.44
N ILE A 25 -2.07 -0.80 -0.18
CA ILE A 25 -2.23 -1.77 0.92
C ILE A 25 -3.43 -2.69 0.66
N GLN A 26 -4.60 -2.13 0.29
CA GLN A 26 -5.79 -2.94 0.00
C GLN A 26 -5.58 -3.91 -1.16
N ILE A 27 -4.96 -3.45 -2.25
CA ILE A 27 -4.61 -4.30 -3.39
C ILE A 27 -3.64 -5.40 -2.96
N THR A 28 -2.62 -5.05 -2.18
CA THR A 28 -1.64 -6.02 -1.66
C THR A 28 -2.32 -7.08 -0.79
N ALA A 29 -3.25 -6.68 0.09
CA ALA A 29 -4.01 -7.61 0.91
C ALA A 29 -4.91 -8.54 0.05
N GLY A 30 -5.59 -7.99 -0.95
CA GLY A 30 -6.43 -8.77 -1.86
C GLY A 30 -5.64 -9.75 -2.71
N VAL A 31 -4.55 -9.30 -3.34
CA VAL A 31 -3.67 -10.16 -4.17
C VAL A 31 -2.95 -11.19 -3.30
N GLY A 32 -2.35 -10.76 -2.18
CA GLY A 32 -1.65 -11.65 -1.27
C GLY A 32 -2.57 -12.74 -0.70
N GLY A 33 -3.74 -12.35 -0.19
CA GLY A 33 -4.75 -13.29 0.29
C GLY A 33 -5.23 -14.24 -0.81
N GLY A 34 -5.51 -13.72 -2.01
CA GLY A 34 -5.93 -14.53 -3.15
C GLY A 34 -4.87 -15.55 -3.58
N LEU A 35 -3.60 -15.17 -3.62
CA LEU A 35 -2.50 -16.07 -3.94
C LEU A 35 -2.30 -17.16 -2.88
N ILE A 36 -2.49 -16.83 -1.59
CA ILE A 36 -2.42 -17.82 -0.51
C ILE A 36 -3.53 -18.86 -0.67
N VAL A 37 -4.78 -18.41 -0.90
CA VAL A 37 -5.93 -19.30 -1.11
C VAL A 37 -5.72 -20.16 -2.35
N LEU A 38 -5.29 -19.56 -3.46
CA LEU A 38 -5.01 -20.30 -4.70
C LEU A 38 -3.91 -21.35 -4.47
N GLY A 39 -2.82 -20.96 -3.81
CA GLY A 39 -1.74 -21.87 -3.46
C GLY A 39 -2.22 -23.05 -2.63
N ALA A 40 -3.07 -22.82 -1.64
CA ALA A 40 -3.65 -23.91 -0.84
C ALA A 40 -4.53 -24.85 -1.69
N LEU A 41 -5.34 -24.30 -2.61
CA LEU A 41 -6.21 -25.09 -3.48
C LEU A 41 -5.43 -25.92 -4.52
N THR A 42 -4.30 -25.41 -5.01
CA THR A 42 -3.45 -26.11 -5.99
C THR A 42 -2.39 -27.00 -5.35
N GLY A 43 -2.38 -27.14 -4.02
CA GLY A 43 -1.37 -27.95 -3.31
C GLY A 43 0.04 -27.33 -3.30
N ALA A 44 0.15 -26.01 -3.44
CA ALA A 44 1.43 -25.33 -3.29
C ALA A 44 1.98 -25.54 -1.88
N GLY A 45 3.27 -25.85 -1.78
CA GLY A 45 3.92 -26.10 -0.50
C GLY A 45 3.96 -24.87 0.40
N MET A 46 4.16 -25.08 1.70
CA MET A 46 4.24 -24.01 2.71
C MET A 46 5.27 -22.92 2.38
N GLY A 47 6.36 -23.26 1.69
CA GLY A 47 7.35 -22.28 1.23
C GLY A 47 6.77 -21.20 0.31
N PHE A 48 5.84 -21.56 -0.58
CA PHE A 48 5.16 -20.59 -1.45
C PHE A 48 4.29 -19.64 -0.63
N ILE A 49 3.47 -20.17 0.28
CA ILE A 49 2.57 -19.39 1.14
C ILE A 49 3.37 -18.40 1.99
N ILE A 50 4.46 -18.87 2.61
CA ILE A 50 5.37 -18.02 3.41
C ILE A 50 5.97 -16.92 2.54
N THR A 51 6.39 -17.23 1.32
CA THR A 51 6.96 -16.25 0.40
C THR A 51 5.96 -15.14 0.05
N VAL A 52 4.73 -15.52 -0.29
CA VAL A 52 3.65 -14.55 -0.59
C VAL A 52 3.34 -13.69 0.63
N LEU A 53 3.28 -14.27 1.83
CA LEU A 53 3.07 -13.54 3.07
C LEU A 53 4.16 -12.52 3.34
N VAL A 54 5.43 -12.92 3.25
CA VAL A 54 6.58 -12.03 3.49
C VAL A 54 6.58 -10.85 2.52
N ILE A 55 6.36 -11.10 1.22
CA ILE A 55 6.29 -10.04 0.22
C ILE A 55 5.12 -9.09 0.51
N SER A 56 3.95 -9.64 0.85
CA SER A 56 2.75 -8.85 1.19
C SER A 56 2.99 -7.95 2.40
N LEU A 57 3.66 -8.46 3.44
CA LEU A 57 4.01 -7.70 4.64
C LEU A 57 5.01 -6.59 4.35
N ILE A 58 6.04 -6.83 3.53
CA ILE A 58 7.02 -5.81 3.15
C ILE A 58 6.34 -4.66 2.42
N VAL A 59 5.48 -4.97 1.43
CA VAL A 59 4.79 -3.96 0.64
C VAL A 59 3.79 -3.17 1.50
N ALA A 60 3.02 -3.86 2.36
CA ALA A 60 2.10 -3.21 3.27
C ALA A 60 2.83 -2.31 4.28
N GLY A 61 3.93 -2.79 4.86
CA GLY A 61 4.77 -2.06 5.80
C GLY A 61 5.37 -0.80 5.20
N TYR A 62 5.93 -0.88 3.98
CA TYR A 62 6.46 0.28 3.28
C TYR A 62 5.39 1.35 3.02
N ASN A 63 4.22 0.96 2.52
CA ASN A 63 3.14 1.91 2.27
C ASN A 63 2.57 2.51 3.56
N GLY A 64 2.47 1.72 4.64
CA GLY A 64 2.09 2.21 5.96
C GLY A 64 3.09 3.23 6.52
N TRP A 65 4.38 2.99 6.34
CA TRP A 65 5.43 3.93 6.74
C TRP A 65 5.34 5.25 5.97
N GLN A 66 5.08 5.22 4.65
CA GLN A 66 4.87 6.43 3.85
C GLN A 66 3.65 7.23 4.32
N ILE A 67 2.55 6.56 4.66
CA ILE A 67 1.36 7.21 5.22
C ILE A 67 1.72 7.93 6.53
N ASN A 68 2.43 7.27 7.45
CA ASN A 68 2.86 7.88 8.71
C ASN A 68 3.76 9.09 8.47
N LYS A 69 4.66 9.03 7.49
CA LYS A 69 5.50 10.16 7.11
C LYS A 69 4.68 11.36 6.62
N ILE A 70 3.64 11.12 5.81
CA ILE A 70 2.76 12.17 5.28
C ILE A 70 1.93 12.80 6.40
N ILE A 71 1.38 11.98 7.32
CA ILE A 71 0.53 12.45 8.42
C ILE A 71 1.35 13.22 9.47
N ASN A 72 2.55 12.74 9.78
CA ASN A 72 3.42 13.36 10.79
C ASN A 72 4.26 14.52 10.25
N GLN A 73 4.09 14.88 8.98
CA GLN A 73 4.77 16.03 8.41
C GLN A 73 4.25 17.31 9.09
N LYS A 74 5.11 17.94 9.91
CA LYS A 74 4.83 19.24 10.49
C LYS A 74 4.98 20.30 9.40
N ASP A 75 3.88 21.01 9.13
CA ASP A 75 3.93 22.21 8.31
C ASP A 75 4.51 23.34 9.15
N ASN A 76 5.70 23.79 8.78
CA ASN A 76 6.22 25.06 9.29
C ASN A 76 5.46 26.16 8.55
N TRP A 77 4.51 26.79 9.24
CA TRP A 77 3.79 27.97 8.78
C TRP A 77 4.54 29.24 9.20
#